data_AF-A0A2D5BTT6-F1
#
_entry.id   AF-A0A2D5BTT6-F1
#
_cell.length_a   1.000
_cell.length_b   1.000
_cell.length_c   1.000
_cell.angle_alpha   90.00
_cell.angle_beta   90.00
_cell.angle_gamma   90.00
#
_symmetry.space_group_name_H-M   'P 1'
#
loop_
_entity.id
_entity.type
_entity.pdbx_description
1 polymer ?
#
loop_
_entity_poly.entity_id
_entity_poly.type
_entity_poly.pdbx_seq_one_letter_code
_entity_poly.pdbx_strand_id
1 'polypeptide(L)'
;MFVRTPTCAAGAVVLALLCAPAIAQPDVIVGDVTGPSNYTAAGAYDAFSLGTTSCNIGTSPLTWISSTNQHPVIGGNLYRYDPSNGGRFTMVGMSWLKHGFFALQQSLCSSCSANPNGSALGVGCSDPYTSSRNGGQSSLGPRSEVNASSGNFQYPPSNPSWSGSTDRRLKVPVSQLDPSSTYVSEAQYIQWEDALAGNDDNNASYRMSSISGGPTNYSLSFTAPTVRQKAAINAWPLIDPGVVLQTLQIPGAAGGQVQLGVKRTDNGDGTWHFETCVHNLNCHDGIGGVSFTFANGVAITNQGFHAPEWHSNEIYNNNGWNASTTSDSAAWLVTAGGANANVLRWSTGFSFWFDADDPDMLGTNFDLHTSGGSMGLPAPPFPVEAWETNSPAAHLDIDGNSGNDPFVGPIQLTLPSGMAHTANIGGTAGQAYELYLTSV
;
A
#
# COMPACT_ATOMS: atom_id res chain seq x y z
N MET A 1 34.77 7.72 68.53
CA MET A 1 35.95 8.01 67.68
C MET A 1 35.55 7.72 66.23
N PHE A 2 35.29 8.81 65.48
CA PHE A 2 34.97 8.96 64.05
C PHE A 2 34.26 7.83 63.27
N VAL A 3 32.97 8.04 63.02
CA VAL A 3 32.21 7.44 61.92
C VAL A 3 32.65 8.11 60.61
N ARG A 4 33.16 7.33 59.65
CA ARG A 4 33.44 7.80 58.28
C ARG A 4 32.29 7.41 57.37
N THR A 5 31.55 8.41 56.88
CA THR A 5 30.63 8.29 55.74
C THR A 5 31.43 8.32 54.44
N PRO A 6 31.23 7.38 53.49
CA PRO A 6 31.76 7.51 52.15
C PRO A 6 30.84 8.41 51.31
N THR A 7 31.38 9.52 50.83
CA THR A 7 30.77 10.37 49.81
C THR A 7 30.87 9.69 48.45
N CYS A 8 29.74 9.22 47.90
CA CYS A 8 29.64 8.87 46.48
C CYS A 8 29.60 10.16 45.64
N ALA A 9 30.66 10.43 44.89
CA ALA A 9 30.66 11.47 43.87
C ALA A 9 29.85 10.96 42.66
N ALA A 10 28.67 11.53 42.43
CA ALA A 10 27.92 11.33 41.21
C ALA A 10 28.63 12.09 40.07
N GLY A 11 29.36 11.37 39.22
CA GLY A 11 29.90 11.92 37.98
C GLY A 11 28.76 12.17 36.99
N ALA A 12 28.43 13.44 36.74
CA ALA A 12 27.52 13.81 35.67
C ALA A 12 28.20 13.55 34.32
N VAL A 13 27.81 12.47 33.64
CA VAL A 13 28.15 12.26 32.23
C VAL A 13 27.26 13.20 31.41
N VAL A 14 27.83 14.32 30.99
CA VAL A 14 27.19 15.19 29.99
C VAL A 14 27.31 14.48 28.64
N LEU A 15 26.24 13.82 28.23
CA LEU A 15 26.11 13.29 26.86
C LEU A 15 25.87 14.49 25.95
N ALA A 16 26.93 15.00 25.31
CA ALA A 16 26.80 16.00 24.27
C ALA A 16 26.05 15.36 23.09
N LEU A 17 24.78 15.71 22.89
CA LEU A 17 24.09 15.47 21.62
C LEU A 17 24.83 16.30 20.56
N LEU A 18 25.70 15.66 19.81
CA LEU A 18 26.19 16.19 18.54
C LEU A 18 24.98 16.27 17.61
N CYS A 19 24.39 17.47 17.51
CA CYS A 19 23.43 17.78 16.46
C CYS A 19 24.23 17.78 15.14
N ALA A 20 24.22 16.65 14.43
CA ALA A 20 24.78 16.59 13.09
C ALA A 20 24.01 17.61 12.23
N PRO A 21 24.68 18.40 11.37
CA PRO A 21 23.97 19.29 10.47
C PRO A 21 23.03 18.46 9.59
N ALA A 22 21.78 18.91 9.47
CA ALA A 22 20.85 18.33 8.49
C ALA A 22 21.49 18.45 7.10
N ILE A 23 21.81 17.31 6.49
CA ILE A 23 22.34 17.27 5.14
C ILE A 23 21.18 17.61 4.21
N ALA A 24 21.37 18.59 3.33
CA ALA A 24 20.33 18.93 2.34
C ALA A 24 20.09 17.73 1.42
N GLN A 25 18.83 17.31 1.32
CA GLN A 25 18.43 16.10 0.60
C GLN A 25 17.16 16.37 -0.20
N PRO A 26 17.03 15.82 -1.42
CA PRO A 26 15.79 15.91 -2.16
C PRO A 26 14.77 14.88 -1.63
N ASP A 27 13.50 15.10 -1.93
CA ASP A 27 12.41 14.20 -1.56
C ASP A 27 11.31 14.32 -2.63
N VAL A 28 11.08 13.25 -3.39
CA VAL A 28 10.08 13.23 -4.46
C VAL A 28 8.81 12.54 -4.03
N ILE A 29 7.70 13.29 -4.05
CA ILE A 29 6.37 12.72 -3.82
C ILE A 29 5.50 12.87 -5.05
N VAL A 30 4.45 12.04 -5.13
CA VAL A 30 3.32 12.30 -6.03
C VAL A 30 2.41 13.35 -5.39
N GLY A 31 2.53 14.60 -5.83
CA GLY A 31 1.70 15.72 -5.37
C GLY A 31 0.25 15.68 -5.84
N ASP A 32 -0.02 15.15 -7.03
CA ASP A 32 -1.39 14.92 -7.52
C ASP A 32 -1.41 13.82 -8.57
N VAL A 33 -2.46 12.98 -8.55
CA VAL A 33 -2.80 12.03 -9.61
C VAL A 33 -3.88 12.69 -10.47
N THR A 34 -3.57 12.92 -11.75
CA THR A 34 -4.40 13.67 -12.71
C THR A 34 -4.84 12.82 -13.90
N GLY A 35 -5.67 13.36 -14.80
CA GLY A 35 -6.37 12.57 -15.81
C GLY A 35 -7.68 11.96 -15.25
N PRO A 36 -7.99 10.68 -15.49
CA PRO A 36 -7.22 9.68 -16.27
C PRO A 36 -7.42 9.83 -17.79
N SER A 37 -6.63 9.10 -18.58
CA SER A 37 -6.94 8.84 -20.00
C SER A 37 -7.43 7.41 -20.18
N ASN A 38 -8.52 7.25 -20.92
CA ASN A 38 -9.10 5.96 -21.29
C ASN A 38 -8.74 5.64 -22.75
N TYR A 39 -8.32 4.41 -23.02
CA TYR A 39 -7.96 3.95 -24.36
C TYR A 39 -8.96 2.91 -24.84
N THR A 40 -8.96 2.60 -26.13
CA THR A 40 -9.82 1.55 -26.66
C THR A 40 -9.37 0.19 -26.12
N ALA A 41 -10.27 -0.53 -25.46
CA ALA A 41 -10.03 -1.92 -25.07
C ALA A 41 -9.64 -2.79 -26.28
N ALA A 42 -8.80 -3.80 -26.05
CA ALA A 42 -8.34 -4.71 -27.09
C ALA A 42 -8.18 -6.14 -26.53
N GLY A 43 -8.79 -7.11 -27.20
CA GLY A 43 -8.83 -8.49 -26.73
C GLY A 43 -9.59 -8.60 -25.41
N ALA A 44 -9.00 -9.28 -24.42
CA ALA A 44 -9.55 -9.43 -23.07
C ALA A 44 -9.09 -8.32 -22.10
N TYR A 45 -8.56 -7.21 -22.60
CA TYR A 45 -7.95 -6.16 -21.78
C TYR A 45 -8.53 -4.79 -22.08
N ASP A 46 -8.63 -4.00 -21.02
CA ASP A 46 -8.78 -2.56 -21.10
C ASP A 46 -7.45 -1.86 -20.77
N ALA A 47 -7.35 -0.58 -21.09
CA ALA A 47 -6.18 0.21 -20.76
C ALA A 47 -6.51 1.66 -20.40
N PHE A 48 -5.82 2.11 -19.35
CA PHE A 48 -5.91 3.47 -18.84
C PHE A 48 -4.52 4.11 -18.76
N SER A 49 -4.47 5.36 -18.33
CA SER A 49 -3.23 5.99 -17.88
C SER A 49 -3.53 7.09 -16.87
N LEU A 50 -2.63 7.25 -15.92
CA LEU A 50 -2.71 8.26 -14.86
C LEU A 50 -1.73 9.38 -15.18
N GLY A 51 -2.21 10.61 -15.14
CA GLY A 51 -1.34 11.79 -15.09
C GLY A 51 -0.80 11.94 -13.68
N THR A 52 0.32 12.64 -13.54
CA THR A 52 0.99 12.81 -12.25
C THR A 52 1.59 14.19 -12.17
N THR A 53 1.49 14.84 -11.03
CA THR A 53 2.29 16.01 -10.70
C THR A 53 3.22 15.62 -9.55
N SER A 54 4.53 15.62 -9.80
CA SER A 54 5.52 15.40 -8.74
C SER A 54 5.73 16.67 -7.92
N CYS A 55 6.20 16.51 -6.69
CA CYS A 55 6.73 17.59 -5.85
C CYS A 55 8.14 17.23 -5.41
N ASN A 56 9.03 18.21 -5.32
CA ASN A 56 10.22 18.08 -4.48
C ASN A 56 9.94 18.76 -3.13
N ILE A 57 9.61 17.99 -2.10
CA ILE A 57 9.34 18.52 -0.74
C ILE A 57 10.60 18.53 0.14
N GLY A 58 11.74 18.14 -0.43
CA GLY A 58 13.03 18.10 0.25
C GLY A 58 13.65 19.48 0.41
N THR A 59 14.94 19.48 0.72
CA THR A 59 15.73 20.70 1.02
C THR A 59 16.83 20.96 0.00
N SER A 60 16.98 20.13 -1.03
CA SER A 60 17.86 20.36 -2.18
C SER A 60 17.15 20.08 -3.52
N PRO A 61 17.60 20.67 -4.64
CA PRO A 61 17.11 20.30 -5.96
C PRO A 61 17.29 18.79 -6.24
N LEU A 62 16.32 18.21 -6.96
CA LEU A 62 16.28 16.80 -7.33
C LEU A 62 16.62 16.64 -8.82
N THR A 63 17.59 15.81 -9.16
CA THR A 63 18.12 15.66 -10.52
C THR A 63 17.09 15.07 -11.50
N TRP A 64 17.02 15.65 -12.72
CA TRP A 64 16.03 15.35 -13.76
C TRP A 64 16.62 15.37 -15.18
N ILE A 65 17.74 14.69 -15.39
CA ILE A 65 18.50 14.72 -16.65
C ILE A 65 17.88 13.77 -17.67
N SER A 66 17.39 14.33 -18.78
CA SER A 66 16.91 13.54 -19.92
C SER A 66 18.02 12.68 -20.53
N SER A 67 17.62 11.58 -21.16
CA SER A 67 18.55 10.72 -21.89
C SER A 67 19.69 10.09 -21.06
N THR A 68 19.47 9.91 -19.76
CA THR A 68 20.37 9.24 -18.82
C THR A 68 19.55 8.38 -17.84
N ASN A 69 20.16 7.72 -16.86
CA ASN A 69 19.45 7.13 -15.72
C ASN A 69 19.26 8.10 -14.54
N GLN A 70 19.57 9.40 -14.70
CA GLN A 70 19.49 10.41 -13.65
C GLN A 70 18.17 11.20 -13.73
N HIS A 71 17.05 10.50 -13.78
CA HIS A 71 15.70 11.08 -13.74
C HIS A 71 14.74 10.07 -13.10
N PRO A 72 13.56 10.50 -12.61
CA PRO A 72 12.62 9.55 -12.05
C PRO A 72 11.92 8.71 -13.12
N VAL A 73 11.61 7.47 -12.76
CA VAL A 73 10.65 6.62 -13.47
C VAL A 73 9.30 6.63 -12.73
N ILE A 74 8.21 6.57 -13.49
CA ILE A 74 6.86 6.83 -12.98
C ILE A 74 5.93 5.68 -13.38
N GLY A 75 5.38 4.99 -12.38
CA GLY A 75 4.42 3.90 -12.56
C GLY A 75 3.00 4.30 -12.17
N GLY A 76 2.01 3.63 -12.76
CA GLY A 76 0.61 3.71 -12.36
C GLY A 76 0.03 2.32 -12.10
N ASN A 77 -0.79 2.20 -11.06
CA ASN A 77 -1.40 0.95 -10.61
C ASN A 77 -2.91 1.16 -10.37
N LEU A 78 -3.67 0.07 -10.47
CA LEU A 78 -5.10 0.06 -10.17
C LEU A 78 -5.42 -1.07 -9.21
N TYR A 79 -6.08 -0.72 -8.11
CA TYR A 79 -6.60 -1.65 -7.13
C TYR A 79 -8.12 -1.65 -7.15
N ARG A 80 -8.72 -2.81 -6.85
CA ARG A 80 -10.15 -3.02 -6.71
C ARG A 80 -10.43 -3.46 -5.27
N TYR A 81 -11.39 -2.80 -4.65
CA TYR A 81 -12.06 -3.27 -3.44
C TYR A 81 -13.40 -3.91 -3.85
N ASP A 82 -13.56 -5.18 -3.53
CA ASP A 82 -14.74 -5.98 -3.85
C ASP A 82 -15.52 -6.33 -2.57
N PRO A 83 -16.59 -5.57 -2.24
CA PRO A 83 -17.39 -5.83 -1.05
C PRO A 83 -18.15 -7.17 -1.12
N SER A 84 -18.36 -7.74 -2.32
CA SER A 84 -19.09 -9.00 -2.48
C SER A 84 -18.25 -10.23 -2.12
N ASN A 85 -16.92 -10.07 -2.10
CA ASN A 85 -15.95 -11.10 -1.74
C ASN A 85 -15.26 -10.74 -0.43
N GLY A 86 -16.03 -10.61 0.66
CA GLY A 86 -15.47 -10.38 2.00
C GLY A 86 -14.79 -9.02 2.23
N GLY A 87 -14.83 -8.10 1.25
CA GLY A 87 -14.06 -6.86 1.27
C GLY A 87 -12.63 -7.02 0.70
N ARG A 88 -12.44 -7.98 -0.20
CA ARG A 88 -11.15 -8.28 -0.86
C ARG A 88 -10.57 -7.05 -1.55
N PHE A 89 -9.29 -6.78 -1.29
CA PHE A 89 -8.52 -5.72 -1.92
C PHE A 89 -7.44 -6.32 -2.83
N THR A 90 -7.55 -6.12 -4.14
CA THR A 90 -6.65 -6.72 -5.14
C THR A 90 -6.07 -5.68 -6.09
N MET A 91 -4.78 -5.81 -6.40
CA MET A 91 -4.16 -5.07 -7.50
C MET A 91 -4.56 -5.73 -8.83
N VAL A 92 -5.37 -5.05 -9.63
CA VAL A 92 -5.95 -5.61 -10.87
C VAL A 92 -5.19 -5.22 -12.12
N GLY A 93 -4.34 -4.19 -12.06
CA GLY A 93 -3.48 -3.84 -13.18
C GLY A 93 -2.37 -2.87 -12.83
N MET A 94 -1.40 -2.80 -13.73
CA MET A 94 -0.24 -1.91 -13.66
C MET A 94 0.13 -1.40 -15.03
N SER A 95 0.83 -0.28 -15.08
CA SER A 95 1.51 0.23 -16.27
C SER A 95 2.98 -0.16 -16.30
N TRP A 96 3.60 -0.09 -17.47
CA TRP A 96 5.04 0.13 -17.56
C TRP A 96 5.41 1.55 -17.09
N LEU A 97 6.70 1.86 -17.07
CA LEU A 97 7.22 3.07 -16.44
C LEU A 97 7.50 4.18 -17.44
N LYS A 98 6.99 5.37 -17.16
CA LYS A 98 7.34 6.58 -17.91
C LYS A 98 8.66 7.14 -17.38
N HIS A 99 9.57 7.48 -18.28
CA HIS A 99 10.84 8.13 -17.96
C HIS A 99 10.71 9.67 -17.88
N GLY A 100 11.27 10.27 -16.83
CA GLY A 100 11.50 11.71 -16.70
C GLY A 100 12.32 12.31 -17.86
N PHE A 101 12.02 13.55 -18.25
CA PHE A 101 12.84 14.23 -19.27
C PHE A 101 12.94 15.76 -19.10
N PHE A 102 12.04 16.40 -18.34
CA PHE A 102 12.10 17.84 -18.10
C PHE A 102 11.23 18.25 -16.91
N ALA A 103 11.77 19.00 -15.96
CA ALA A 103 11.04 19.47 -14.78
C ALA A 103 10.52 20.92 -14.96
N LEU A 104 9.20 21.13 -15.03
CA LEU A 104 8.55 22.41 -15.36
C LEU A 104 8.53 23.49 -14.25
N GLN A 105 8.95 23.20 -13.02
CA GLN A 105 9.07 24.17 -11.90
C GLN A 105 7.76 24.91 -11.52
N GLN A 106 6.63 24.22 -11.45
CA GLN A 106 5.35 24.79 -10.99
C GLN A 106 5.27 24.85 -9.44
N SER A 107 4.15 25.32 -8.88
CA SER A 107 4.00 25.59 -7.44
C SER A 107 2.78 24.88 -6.81
N LEU A 108 2.46 23.66 -7.24
CA LEU A 108 1.36 22.89 -6.67
C LEU A 108 1.57 22.59 -5.17
N CYS A 109 2.83 22.39 -4.77
CA CYS A 109 3.17 21.76 -3.49
C CYS A 109 3.50 22.79 -2.42
N SER A 110 4.28 23.80 -2.79
CA SER A 110 4.62 24.96 -1.94
C SER A 110 5.18 26.09 -2.81
N SER A 111 5.76 27.12 -2.19
CA SER A 111 6.54 28.12 -2.90
C SER A 111 7.74 27.48 -3.61
N CYS A 112 7.80 27.64 -4.93
CA CYS A 112 8.83 27.02 -5.76
C CYS A 112 10.12 27.84 -5.79
N SER A 113 11.22 27.23 -5.36
CA SER A 113 12.58 27.70 -5.61
C SER A 113 13.13 27.07 -6.88
N ALA A 114 12.75 27.65 -8.02
CA ALA A 114 12.95 27.07 -9.34
C ALA A 114 14.44 26.77 -9.67
N ASN A 115 14.68 25.59 -10.22
CA ASN A 115 15.94 25.24 -10.87
C ASN A 115 15.93 25.71 -12.34
N PRO A 116 17.05 26.22 -12.88
CA PRO A 116 17.10 26.65 -14.27
C PRO A 116 17.02 25.45 -15.25
N ASN A 117 16.46 25.68 -16.44
CA ASN A 117 16.58 24.79 -17.61
C ASN A 117 15.96 23.38 -17.51
N GLY A 118 15.21 23.07 -16.46
CA GLY A 118 14.44 21.82 -16.32
C GLY A 118 15.26 20.55 -16.08
N SER A 119 16.56 20.69 -15.79
CA SER A 119 17.49 19.59 -15.49
C SER A 119 17.41 19.07 -14.05
N ALA A 120 16.65 19.75 -13.18
CA ALA A 120 16.33 19.30 -11.84
C ALA A 120 14.99 19.89 -11.41
N LEU A 121 14.27 19.24 -10.49
CA LEU A 121 13.10 19.80 -9.82
C LEU A 121 13.56 20.59 -8.57
N GLY A 122 13.34 21.90 -8.60
CA GLY A 122 13.71 22.80 -7.51
C GLY A 122 12.95 22.51 -6.22
N VAL A 123 13.49 22.99 -5.10
CA VAL A 123 12.88 22.82 -3.78
C VAL A 123 11.50 23.47 -3.75
N GLY A 124 10.50 22.73 -3.27
CA GLY A 124 9.11 23.16 -3.19
C GLY A 124 8.37 23.19 -4.53
N CYS A 125 9.07 22.96 -5.63
CA CYS A 125 8.51 23.00 -6.98
C CYS A 125 7.79 21.71 -7.35
N SER A 126 6.95 21.80 -8.38
CA SER A 126 6.19 20.68 -8.92
C SER A 126 6.36 20.49 -10.43
N ASP A 127 6.32 19.25 -10.91
CA ASP A 127 6.41 18.94 -12.34
C ASP A 127 5.23 18.06 -12.80
N PRO A 128 4.31 18.58 -13.64
CA PRO A 128 3.19 17.81 -14.16
C PRO A 128 3.53 17.03 -15.45
N TYR A 129 3.12 15.77 -15.47
CA TYR A 129 2.95 14.96 -16.68
C TYR A 129 1.48 14.59 -16.87
N THR A 130 0.98 14.81 -18.08
CA THR A 130 -0.38 14.40 -18.43
C THR A 130 -0.51 12.88 -18.48
N SER A 131 -1.73 12.37 -18.30
CA SER A 131 -2.05 10.95 -18.46
C SER A 131 -1.69 10.43 -19.85
N SER A 132 -1.92 11.22 -20.90
CA SER A 132 -1.53 10.85 -22.26
C SER A 132 -0.01 10.67 -22.42
N ARG A 133 0.79 11.45 -21.69
CA ARG A 133 2.24 11.36 -21.71
C ARG A 133 2.75 10.18 -20.91
N ASN A 134 2.17 9.94 -19.74
CA ASN A 134 2.46 8.77 -18.92
C ASN A 134 1.97 7.45 -19.55
N GLY A 135 1.02 7.52 -20.50
CA GLY A 135 0.52 6.37 -21.26
C GLY A 135 1.10 6.24 -22.67
N GLY A 136 2.17 7.00 -22.97
CA GLY A 136 2.82 7.00 -24.28
C GLY A 136 3.66 5.73 -24.49
N GLN A 137 3.08 4.70 -25.10
CA GLN A 137 3.67 3.34 -25.24
C GLN A 137 5.12 3.32 -25.75
N SER A 138 5.49 4.22 -26.67
CA SER A 138 6.85 4.31 -27.22
C SER A 138 7.90 4.83 -26.24
N SER A 139 7.49 5.48 -25.15
CA SER A 139 8.36 6.06 -24.12
C SER A 139 8.32 5.30 -22.79
N LEU A 140 7.60 4.17 -22.73
CA LEU A 140 7.51 3.36 -21.51
C LEU A 140 8.58 2.27 -21.50
N GLY A 141 9.23 2.11 -20.35
CA GLY A 141 10.22 1.08 -20.06
C GLY A 141 9.67 0.01 -19.09
N PRO A 142 10.21 -1.21 -19.12
CA PRO A 142 9.80 -2.29 -18.24
C PRO A 142 10.14 -1.98 -16.76
N ARG A 143 9.36 -2.53 -15.83
CA ARG A 143 9.58 -2.43 -14.39
C ARG A 143 10.74 -3.29 -13.91
N SER A 144 11.02 -4.38 -14.62
CA SER A 144 12.10 -5.32 -14.29
C SER A 144 13.50 -4.71 -14.28
N GLU A 145 13.71 -3.58 -14.96
CA GLU A 145 15.01 -2.89 -15.05
C GLU A 145 15.30 -1.96 -13.87
N VAL A 146 14.37 -1.82 -12.92
CA VAL A 146 14.46 -0.87 -11.81
C VAL A 146 14.79 -1.59 -10.50
N ASN A 147 15.83 -1.12 -9.84
CA ASN A 147 16.08 -1.40 -8.43
C ASN A 147 15.44 -0.30 -7.58
N ALA A 148 14.27 -0.59 -7.01
CA ALA A 148 13.48 0.40 -6.28
C ALA A 148 14.16 0.88 -5.00
N SER A 149 14.87 0.01 -4.27
CA SER A 149 15.61 0.34 -3.04
C SER A 149 16.73 1.36 -3.24
N SER A 150 17.30 1.43 -4.45
CA SER A 150 18.39 2.36 -4.78
C SER A 150 17.96 3.45 -5.76
N GLY A 151 16.77 3.33 -6.33
CA GLY A 151 16.29 4.12 -7.45
C GLY A 151 17.09 4.02 -8.75
N ASN A 152 18.05 3.09 -8.85
CA ASN A 152 18.85 2.90 -10.04
C ASN A 152 18.14 2.04 -11.09
N PHE A 153 18.34 2.35 -12.36
CA PHE A 153 17.77 1.61 -13.48
C PHE A 153 18.64 1.67 -14.74
N GLN A 154 18.42 0.73 -15.65
CA GLN A 154 19.10 0.70 -16.94
C GLN A 154 18.63 1.85 -17.84
N TYR A 155 19.58 2.53 -18.51
CA TYR A 155 19.28 3.47 -19.58
C TYR A 155 20.19 3.25 -20.81
N PRO A 156 19.67 3.27 -22.05
CA PRO A 156 18.24 3.34 -22.40
C PRO A 156 17.47 2.09 -21.92
N PRO A 157 16.17 2.23 -21.61
CA PRO A 157 15.36 1.08 -21.20
C PRO A 157 15.24 0.08 -22.34
N SER A 158 15.09 -1.20 -22.00
CA SER A 158 14.78 -2.23 -23.00
C SER A 158 13.47 -1.90 -23.70
N ASN A 159 13.43 -2.21 -25.00
CA ASN A 159 12.28 -1.90 -25.85
C ASN A 159 11.80 -3.15 -26.58
N PRO A 160 11.31 -4.19 -25.87
CA PRO A 160 10.79 -5.38 -26.54
C PRO A 160 9.54 -5.03 -27.36
N SER A 161 9.29 -5.78 -28.42
CA SER A 161 8.15 -5.56 -29.31
C SER A 161 6.82 -5.49 -28.56
N TRP A 162 5.92 -4.63 -29.01
CA TRP A 162 4.59 -4.44 -28.44
C TRP A 162 3.60 -4.09 -29.54
N SER A 163 2.30 -4.28 -29.30
CA SER A 163 1.28 -3.93 -30.29
C SER A 163 -0.08 -3.62 -29.64
N GLY A 164 -1.00 -3.09 -30.44
CA GLY A 164 -2.34 -2.77 -29.97
C GLY A 164 -2.42 -1.56 -29.04
N SER A 165 -3.64 -1.24 -28.63
CA SER A 165 -3.96 -0.05 -27.83
C SER A 165 -3.74 -0.24 -26.33
N THR A 166 -3.47 -1.45 -25.85
CA THR A 166 -3.41 -1.73 -24.40
C THR A 166 -2.01 -1.96 -23.87
N ASP A 167 -1.07 -2.44 -24.70
CA ASP A 167 0.26 -2.81 -24.23
C ASP A 167 1.02 -1.64 -23.59
N ARG A 168 1.84 -1.94 -22.57
CA ARG A 168 2.65 -1.00 -21.76
C ARG A 168 1.87 0.03 -20.94
N ARG A 169 0.64 0.37 -21.29
CA ARG A 169 -0.23 1.24 -20.49
C ARG A 169 -0.66 0.56 -19.20
N LEU A 170 -1.42 1.27 -18.34
CA LEU A 170 -2.09 0.65 -17.20
C LEU A 170 -3.11 -0.35 -17.74
N LYS A 171 -2.68 -1.61 -17.88
CA LYS A 171 -3.41 -2.69 -18.55
C LYS A 171 -4.14 -3.51 -17.49
N VAL A 172 -5.42 -3.75 -17.72
CA VAL A 172 -6.30 -4.46 -16.77
C VAL A 172 -7.09 -5.52 -17.53
N PRO A 173 -7.16 -6.78 -17.07
CA PRO A 173 -8.08 -7.75 -17.63
C PRO A 173 -9.53 -7.26 -17.46
N VAL A 174 -10.33 -7.30 -18.52
CA VAL A 174 -11.74 -6.88 -18.50
C VAL A 174 -12.54 -7.66 -17.44
N SER A 175 -12.18 -8.91 -17.17
CA SER A 175 -12.81 -9.74 -16.14
C SER A 175 -12.55 -9.26 -14.70
N GLN A 176 -11.57 -8.38 -14.49
CA GLN A 176 -11.28 -7.75 -13.19
C GLN A 176 -11.96 -6.39 -13.05
N LEU A 177 -12.70 -5.94 -14.07
CA LEU A 177 -13.42 -4.68 -14.08
C LEU A 177 -14.92 -4.92 -13.88
N ASP A 178 -15.41 -4.36 -12.78
CA ASP A 178 -16.78 -4.35 -12.31
C ASP A 178 -17.19 -2.94 -11.86
N PRO A 179 -18.22 -2.32 -12.47
CA PRO A 179 -18.72 -1.00 -12.08
C PRO A 179 -19.31 -0.89 -10.66
N SER A 180 -19.66 -2.01 -10.02
CA SER A 180 -20.18 -2.03 -8.64
C SER A 180 -19.09 -1.94 -7.58
N SER A 181 -17.82 -2.11 -7.98
CA SER A 181 -16.67 -2.09 -7.08
C SER A 181 -16.10 -0.68 -6.88
N THR A 182 -15.37 -0.51 -5.79
CA THR A 182 -14.57 0.71 -5.56
C THR A 182 -13.16 0.50 -6.10
N TYR A 183 -12.60 1.50 -6.77
CA TYR A 183 -11.24 1.43 -7.28
C TYR A 183 -10.34 2.44 -6.59
N VAL A 184 -9.06 2.12 -6.52
CA VAL A 184 -8.01 3.00 -6.01
C VAL A 184 -6.91 3.05 -7.05
N SER A 185 -6.72 4.23 -7.64
CA SER A 185 -5.63 4.49 -8.58
C SER A 185 -4.42 5.00 -7.84
N GLU A 186 -3.26 4.41 -8.06
CA GLU A 186 -2.01 4.79 -7.43
C GLU A 186 -0.99 5.17 -8.49
N ALA A 187 -0.19 6.19 -8.19
CA ALA A 187 1.03 6.47 -8.93
C ALA A 187 2.22 6.48 -7.97
N GLN A 188 3.40 6.14 -8.48
CA GLN A 188 4.64 6.14 -7.72
C GLN A 188 5.79 6.67 -8.56
N TYR A 189 6.69 7.41 -7.91
CA TYR A 189 7.97 7.83 -8.46
C TYR A 189 9.08 6.99 -7.84
N ILE A 190 10.06 6.59 -8.64
CA ILE A 190 11.32 6.03 -8.15
C ILE A 190 12.45 6.93 -8.66
N GLN A 191 13.30 7.41 -7.76
CA GLN A 191 14.44 8.27 -8.08
C GLN A 191 15.61 7.97 -7.13
N TRP A 192 16.84 7.99 -7.65
CA TRP A 192 18.01 7.50 -6.94
C TRP A 192 18.53 8.39 -5.79
N GLU A 193 18.42 9.71 -5.87
CA GLU A 193 18.75 10.64 -4.79
C GLU A 193 17.70 10.62 -3.67
N ASP A 194 16.43 10.42 -4.03
CA ASP A 194 15.32 10.21 -3.09
C ASP A 194 15.54 8.93 -2.25
N ALA A 195 15.84 7.81 -2.92
CA ALA A 195 16.19 6.55 -2.28
C ALA A 195 17.51 6.64 -1.49
N LEU A 196 18.54 7.28 -2.05
CA LEU A 196 19.82 7.48 -1.34
C LEU A 196 19.66 8.35 -0.08
N ALA A 197 18.70 9.27 -0.08
CA ALA A 197 18.36 10.07 1.08
C ALA A 197 17.53 9.30 2.13
N GLY A 198 16.95 8.15 1.76
CA GLY A 198 16.02 7.40 2.60
C GLY A 198 14.65 8.06 2.74
N ASN A 199 14.26 8.87 1.74
CA ASN A 199 12.96 9.54 1.70
C ASN A 199 11.93 8.77 0.86
N ASP A 200 12.31 7.64 0.26
CA ASP A 200 11.54 6.90 -0.75
C ASP A 200 10.33 6.11 -0.21
N ASP A 201 10.00 6.26 1.06
CA ASP A 201 8.84 5.65 1.72
C ASP A 201 7.56 6.50 1.63
N ASN A 202 7.61 7.65 0.96
CA ASN A 202 6.50 8.57 0.74
C ASN A 202 6.23 8.86 -0.76
N ASN A 203 6.91 8.14 -1.67
CA ASN A 203 6.95 8.43 -3.10
C ASN A 203 5.75 7.91 -3.91
N ALA A 204 4.75 7.35 -3.23
CA ALA A 204 3.47 6.92 -3.79
C ALA A 204 2.32 7.80 -3.29
N SER A 205 1.31 8.00 -4.13
CA SER A 205 0.03 8.62 -3.74
C SER A 205 -1.11 7.91 -4.43
N TYR A 206 -2.26 7.85 -3.76
CA TYR A 206 -3.47 7.26 -4.33
C TYR A 206 -4.58 8.28 -4.55
N ARG A 207 -5.54 7.90 -5.38
CA ARG A 207 -6.78 8.61 -5.63
C ARG A 207 -7.93 7.62 -5.78
N MET A 208 -9.05 7.89 -5.12
CA MET A 208 -10.24 7.07 -5.26
C MET A 208 -10.80 7.21 -6.68
N SER A 209 -11.26 6.08 -7.22
CA SER A 209 -11.71 5.95 -8.61
C SER A 209 -12.94 5.07 -8.71
N SER A 210 -13.63 5.19 -9.84
CA SER A 210 -14.71 4.30 -10.25
C SER A 210 -14.54 3.88 -11.71
N ILE A 211 -15.19 2.78 -12.05
CA ILE A 211 -15.28 2.26 -13.42
C ILE A 211 -16.73 2.37 -13.90
N SER A 212 -16.91 2.77 -15.15
CA SER A 212 -18.19 2.80 -15.84
C SER A 212 -18.05 2.18 -17.23
N GLY A 213 -19.16 1.87 -17.91
CA GLY A 213 -19.15 1.20 -19.21
C GLY A 213 -19.45 -0.29 -19.09
N GLY A 214 -18.81 -1.12 -19.90
CA GLY A 214 -19.08 -2.55 -19.93
C GLY A 214 -17.93 -3.37 -20.51
N PRO A 215 -18.09 -4.69 -20.66
CA PRO A 215 -16.99 -5.63 -20.94
C PRO A 215 -16.33 -5.44 -22.31
N THR A 216 -16.83 -4.56 -23.16
CA THR A 216 -16.21 -4.19 -24.44
C THR A 216 -15.37 -2.92 -24.35
N ASN A 217 -15.64 -2.06 -23.38
CA ASN A 217 -14.94 -0.80 -23.15
C ASN A 217 -15.39 -0.19 -21.81
N TYR A 218 -14.48 -0.06 -20.87
CA TYR A 218 -14.67 0.59 -19.60
C TYR A 218 -14.07 2.00 -19.61
N SER A 219 -14.46 2.80 -18.63
CA SER A 219 -13.92 4.13 -18.42
C SER A 219 -13.64 4.33 -16.94
N LEU A 220 -12.38 4.61 -16.63
CA LEU A 220 -11.90 5.02 -15.32
C LEU A 220 -12.20 6.51 -15.11
N SER A 221 -12.63 6.86 -13.91
CA SER A 221 -12.84 8.24 -13.47
C SER A 221 -12.45 8.40 -12.01
N PHE A 222 -11.94 9.57 -11.63
CA PHE A 222 -11.61 9.86 -10.24
C PHE A 222 -12.83 10.37 -9.47
N THR A 223 -13.01 9.89 -8.24
CA THR A 223 -14.17 10.18 -7.39
C THR A 223 -13.82 11.01 -6.16
N ALA A 224 -12.54 11.13 -5.81
CA ALA A 224 -12.05 11.94 -4.69
C ALA A 224 -10.76 12.69 -5.07
N PRO A 225 -10.29 13.65 -4.24
CA PRO A 225 -8.95 14.23 -4.37
C PRO A 225 -7.83 13.19 -4.16
N THR A 226 -6.61 13.54 -4.58
CA THR A 226 -5.41 12.73 -4.30
C THR A 226 -5.08 12.76 -2.81
N VAL A 227 -4.79 11.60 -2.24
CA VAL A 227 -4.20 11.44 -0.91
C VAL A 227 -2.71 11.26 -1.10
N ARG A 228 -1.95 12.30 -0.72
CA ARG A 228 -0.50 12.38 -0.96
C ARG A 228 0.27 11.44 -0.02
N GLN A 229 1.40 10.92 -0.48
CA GLN A 229 2.38 10.16 0.33
C GLN A 229 1.82 8.87 0.94
N LYS A 230 0.82 8.28 0.29
CA LYS A 230 0.14 7.06 0.71
C LYS A 230 -0.10 6.16 -0.49
N ALA A 231 0.31 4.91 -0.37
CA ALA A 231 0.03 3.86 -1.35
C ALA A 231 -1.46 3.47 -1.31
N ALA A 232 -1.95 2.80 -2.34
CA ALA A 232 -3.35 2.37 -2.47
C ALA A 232 -3.80 1.49 -1.30
N ILE A 233 -2.92 0.65 -0.74
CA ILE A 233 -3.25 -0.18 0.42
C ILE A 233 -3.66 0.66 1.65
N ASN A 234 -3.18 1.91 1.76
CA ASN A 234 -3.60 2.82 2.83
C ASN A 234 -5.06 3.29 2.70
N ALA A 235 -5.68 3.13 1.53
CA ALA A 235 -7.09 3.39 1.34
C ALA A 235 -7.97 2.26 1.91
N TRP A 236 -7.46 1.03 2.00
CA TRP A 236 -8.26 -0.13 2.40
C TRP A 236 -8.95 0.01 3.77
N PRO A 237 -8.25 0.39 4.87
CA PRO A 237 -8.92 0.62 6.17
C PRO A 237 -9.87 1.82 6.19
N LEU A 238 -9.76 2.74 5.22
CA LEU A 238 -10.69 3.86 5.08
C LEU A 238 -11.97 3.47 4.34
N ILE A 239 -11.87 2.46 3.46
CA ILE A 239 -13.01 1.87 2.76
C ILE A 239 -13.71 0.84 3.65
N ASP A 240 -12.93 0.06 4.39
CA ASP A 240 -13.38 -1.02 5.27
C ASP A 240 -12.68 -0.93 6.63
N PRO A 241 -13.36 -0.35 7.65
CA PRO A 241 -12.78 -0.17 8.99
C PRO A 241 -12.38 -1.45 9.71
N GLY A 242 -12.79 -2.64 9.23
CA GLY A 242 -12.37 -3.93 9.78
C GLY A 242 -10.95 -4.34 9.39
N VAL A 243 -10.29 -3.58 8.52
CA VAL A 243 -8.92 -3.84 8.07
C VAL A 243 -7.92 -3.23 9.04
N VAL A 244 -6.93 -4.02 9.44
CA VAL A 244 -5.73 -3.54 10.14
C VAL A 244 -4.55 -3.49 9.17
N LEU A 245 -3.74 -2.44 9.26
CA LEU A 245 -2.50 -2.29 8.49
C LEU A 245 -1.29 -2.43 9.40
N GLN A 246 -0.32 -3.23 8.96
CA GLN A 246 1.00 -3.34 9.55
C GLN A 246 2.06 -2.99 8.50
N THR A 247 3.14 -2.37 8.93
CA THR A 247 4.27 -2.00 8.06
C THR A 247 5.52 -2.73 8.52
N LEU A 248 6.25 -3.29 7.56
CA LEU A 248 7.50 -3.98 7.74
C LEU A 248 8.59 -3.24 6.96
N GLN A 249 9.71 -2.95 7.62
CA GLN A 249 10.92 -2.45 6.97
C GLN A 249 11.90 -3.60 6.79
N ILE A 250 12.16 -3.96 5.53
CA ILE A 250 13.17 -4.96 5.20
C ILE A 250 14.52 -4.22 5.15
N PRO A 251 15.53 -4.63 5.94
CA PRO A 251 16.80 -3.93 5.99
C PRO A 251 17.71 -4.26 4.80
N GLY A 252 18.77 -3.47 4.63
CA GLY A 252 19.84 -3.74 3.68
C GLY A 252 19.67 -3.03 2.33
N ALA A 253 20.65 -3.19 1.45
CA ALA A 253 20.74 -2.44 0.19
C ALA A 253 19.67 -2.78 -0.86
N ALA A 254 19.01 -3.95 -0.72
CA ALA A 254 17.84 -4.35 -1.51
C ALA A 254 16.54 -4.30 -0.68
N GLY A 255 16.61 -3.75 0.53
CA GLY A 255 15.49 -3.65 1.45
C GLY A 255 14.47 -2.57 1.05
N GLY A 256 13.49 -2.34 1.89
CA GLY A 256 12.44 -1.35 1.66
C GLY A 256 11.18 -1.66 2.47
N GLN A 257 10.16 -0.83 2.27
CA GLN A 257 8.89 -0.91 2.93
C GLN A 257 7.95 -1.93 2.27
N VAL A 258 7.38 -2.79 3.10
CA VAL A 258 6.28 -3.69 2.77
C VAL A 258 5.15 -3.43 3.75
N GLN A 259 3.91 -3.46 3.27
CA GLN A 259 2.71 -3.29 4.08
C GLN A 259 1.84 -4.54 3.97
N LEU A 260 1.29 -4.98 5.10
CA LEU A 260 0.30 -6.03 5.20
C LEU A 260 -1.01 -5.41 5.65
N GLY A 261 -2.06 -5.60 4.85
CA GLY A 261 -3.44 -5.41 5.27
C GLY A 261 -4.09 -6.75 5.57
N VAL A 262 -4.81 -6.82 6.69
CA VAL A 262 -5.55 -8.01 7.11
C VAL A 262 -6.94 -7.58 7.56
N LYS A 263 -7.96 -8.26 7.06
CA LYS A 263 -9.32 -8.23 7.59
C LYS A 263 -9.69 -9.64 8.02
N ARG A 264 -10.37 -9.74 9.15
CA ARG A 264 -10.93 -10.98 9.66
C ARG A 264 -12.44 -10.81 9.86
N THR A 265 -13.23 -11.76 9.40
CA THR A 265 -14.70 -11.74 9.49
C THR A 265 -15.20 -13.06 10.08
N ASP A 266 -16.10 -13.01 11.06
CA ASP A 266 -16.74 -14.22 11.61
C ASP A 266 -17.75 -14.78 10.59
N ASN A 267 -17.65 -16.08 10.29
CA ASN A 267 -18.61 -16.76 9.41
C ASN A 267 -19.89 -17.18 10.15
N GLY A 268 -19.92 -17.09 11.48
CA GLY A 268 -21.05 -17.46 12.33
C GLY A 268 -21.18 -18.96 12.60
N ASP A 269 -20.17 -19.75 12.21
CA ASP A 269 -20.14 -21.21 12.34
C ASP A 269 -18.91 -21.72 13.13
N GLY A 270 -18.20 -20.81 13.80
CA GLY A 270 -16.95 -21.10 14.51
C GLY A 270 -15.71 -21.02 13.63
N THR A 271 -15.85 -20.64 12.35
CA THR A 271 -14.73 -20.31 11.47
C THR A 271 -14.68 -18.82 11.17
N TRP A 272 -13.51 -18.35 10.75
CA TRP A 272 -13.23 -16.97 10.43
C TRP A 272 -12.62 -16.87 9.04
N HIS A 273 -13.17 -15.97 8.24
CA HIS A 273 -12.65 -15.63 6.94
C HIS A 273 -11.60 -14.53 7.03
N PHE A 274 -10.42 -14.76 6.44
CA PHE A 274 -9.33 -13.80 6.35
C PHE A 274 -9.19 -13.31 4.91
N GLU A 275 -9.24 -11.98 4.73
CA GLU A 275 -8.84 -11.30 3.51
C GLU A 275 -7.53 -10.55 3.77
N THR A 276 -6.52 -10.76 2.94
CA THR A 276 -5.20 -10.13 3.11
C THR A 276 -4.69 -9.52 1.81
N CYS A 277 -3.87 -8.47 1.95
CA CYS A 277 -3.11 -7.89 0.85
C CYS A 277 -1.71 -7.52 1.34
N VAL A 278 -0.69 -8.03 0.67
CA VAL A 278 0.71 -7.66 0.90
C VAL A 278 1.14 -6.74 -0.22
N HIS A 279 1.43 -5.48 0.12
CA HIS A 279 1.92 -4.46 -0.79
C HIS A 279 3.41 -4.23 -0.59
N ASN A 280 4.20 -4.37 -1.64
CA ASN A 280 5.62 -4.04 -1.64
C ASN A 280 5.79 -2.66 -2.30
N LEU A 281 6.17 -1.64 -1.52
CA LEU A 281 6.35 -0.28 -2.03
C LEU A 281 7.65 -0.16 -2.85
N ASN A 282 8.79 -0.51 -2.25
CA ASN A 282 10.14 -0.26 -2.78
C ASN A 282 11.17 -1.35 -2.43
N CYS A 283 10.78 -2.46 -1.80
CA CYS A 283 11.71 -3.56 -1.51
C CYS A 283 12.12 -4.30 -2.79
N HIS A 284 13.38 -4.15 -3.19
CA HIS A 284 13.94 -4.80 -4.38
C HIS A 284 14.24 -6.30 -4.16
N ASP A 285 14.52 -6.71 -2.93
CA ASP A 285 14.76 -8.12 -2.58
C ASP A 285 13.58 -9.00 -2.98
N GLY A 286 12.37 -8.43 -2.91
CA GLY A 286 11.12 -9.08 -3.25
C GLY A 286 10.73 -10.17 -2.24
N ILE A 287 9.47 -10.59 -2.31
CA ILE A 287 8.93 -11.63 -1.42
C ILE A 287 8.54 -12.84 -2.26
N GLY A 288 9.17 -13.98 -1.98
CA GLY A 288 8.93 -15.26 -2.65
C GLY A 288 8.02 -16.22 -1.87
N GLY A 289 7.64 -15.86 -0.64
CA GLY A 289 6.79 -16.66 0.22
C GLY A 289 6.11 -15.83 1.31
N VAL A 290 4.89 -16.22 1.69
CA VAL A 290 4.14 -15.63 2.80
C VAL A 290 3.53 -16.77 3.61
N SER A 291 3.62 -16.71 4.94
CA SER A 291 2.89 -17.61 5.83
C SER A 291 2.20 -16.85 6.95
N PHE A 292 0.92 -17.12 7.14
CA PHE A 292 0.10 -16.62 8.25
C PHE A 292 0.06 -17.70 9.33
N THR A 293 0.48 -17.35 10.54
CA THR A 293 0.75 -18.32 11.61
C THR A 293 -0.33 -18.30 12.69
N PHE A 294 -0.63 -19.48 13.23
CA PHE A 294 -1.66 -19.72 14.23
C PHE A 294 -1.13 -20.63 15.33
N ALA A 295 -1.93 -20.85 16.38
CA ALA A 295 -1.65 -21.90 17.34
C ALA A 295 -1.66 -23.28 16.66
N ASN A 296 -0.99 -24.27 17.26
CA ASN A 296 -1.00 -25.62 16.71
C ASN A 296 -2.38 -26.29 16.92
N GLY A 297 -2.89 -26.91 15.87
CA GLY A 297 -4.19 -27.59 15.84
C GLY A 297 -5.29 -26.85 15.08
N VAL A 298 -4.98 -25.71 14.47
CA VAL A 298 -5.93 -24.89 13.70
C VAL A 298 -6.18 -25.52 12.33
N ALA A 299 -7.45 -25.68 11.98
CA ALA A 299 -7.90 -26.15 10.68
C ALA A 299 -8.02 -24.97 9.71
N ILE A 300 -7.29 -25.03 8.61
CA ILE A 300 -7.24 -23.98 7.59
C ILE A 300 -7.76 -24.52 6.27
N THR A 301 -8.68 -23.79 5.63
CA THR A 301 -9.34 -24.17 4.39
C THR A 301 -9.54 -22.97 3.45
N ASN A 302 -10.17 -23.19 2.29
CA ASN A 302 -10.59 -22.15 1.34
C ASN A 302 -9.50 -21.14 0.92
N GLN A 303 -8.27 -21.63 0.82
CA GLN A 303 -7.14 -20.83 0.39
C GLN A 303 -7.31 -20.33 -1.05
N GLY A 304 -7.01 -19.07 -1.28
CA GLY A 304 -6.87 -18.51 -2.62
C GLY A 304 -5.86 -17.40 -2.70
N PHE A 305 -5.61 -16.97 -3.94
CA PHE A 305 -4.50 -16.11 -4.31
C PHE A 305 -4.85 -15.23 -5.51
N HIS A 306 -4.38 -14.00 -5.50
CA HIS A 306 -4.40 -13.10 -6.64
C HIS A 306 -3.10 -12.28 -6.74
N ALA A 307 -2.58 -12.17 -7.96
CA ALA A 307 -1.49 -11.25 -8.31
C ALA A 307 -1.81 -10.55 -9.64
N PRO A 308 -1.35 -9.30 -9.84
CA PRO A 308 -1.46 -8.63 -11.13
C PRO A 308 -0.62 -9.32 -12.20
N GLU A 309 -1.03 -9.20 -13.47
CA GLU A 309 -0.32 -9.79 -14.61
C GLU A 309 0.89 -8.95 -15.04
N TRP A 310 2.08 -9.56 -15.09
CA TRP A 310 3.22 -9.08 -15.87
C TRP A 310 2.92 -9.19 -17.36
N HIS A 311 2.89 -8.07 -18.05
CA HIS A 311 2.38 -8.00 -19.42
C HIS A 311 3.35 -7.32 -20.40
N SER A 312 2.98 -7.35 -21.68
CA SER A 312 3.68 -6.66 -22.77
C SER A 312 5.15 -7.06 -22.91
N ASN A 313 5.44 -8.36 -22.74
CA ASN A 313 6.77 -8.96 -22.81
C ASN A 313 7.72 -8.52 -21.69
N GLU A 314 7.17 -8.26 -20.49
CA GLU A 314 7.97 -8.30 -19.26
C GLU A 314 8.66 -9.66 -19.07
N ILE A 315 9.80 -9.66 -18.38
CA ILE A 315 10.64 -10.86 -18.24
C ILE A 315 10.11 -11.82 -17.18
N TYR A 316 9.26 -11.33 -16.29
CA TYR A 316 8.70 -12.08 -15.18
C TYR A 316 7.53 -12.95 -15.64
N ASN A 317 7.44 -14.17 -15.10
CA ASN A 317 6.31 -15.05 -15.37
C ASN A 317 5.09 -14.68 -14.51
N ASN A 318 3.93 -15.24 -14.86
CA ASN A 318 2.64 -15.05 -14.17
C ASN A 318 2.17 -16.33 -13.46
N ASN A 319 3.10 -17.18 -13.03
CA ASN A 319 2.72 -18.42 -12.36
C ASN A 319 2.03 -18.10 -11.02
N GLY A 320 1.00 -18.87 -10.68
CA GLY A 320 0.38 -18.82 -9.35
C GLY A 320 1.36 -19.24 -8.26
N TRP A 321 1.05 -18.92 -7.00
CA TRP A 321 1.78 -19.43 -5.84
C TRP A 321 1.14 -20.72 -5.34
N ASN A 322 1.97 -21.67 -4.92
CA ASN A 322 1.52 -22.93 -4.32
C ASN A 322 1.02 -22.63 -2.92
N ALA A 323 -0.27 -22.87 -2.68
CA ALA A 323 -0.87 -22.79 -1.36
C ALA A 323 -0.69 -24.12 -0.61
N SER A 324 -0.36 -24.06 0.67
CA SER A 324 -0.20 -25.22 1.55
C SER A 324 -0.62 -24.86 2.97
N THR A 325 -1.25 -25.81 3.66
CA THR A 325 -1.60 -25.67 5.07
C THR A 325 -0.82 -26.66 5.92
N THR A 326 -0.46 -26.21 7.12
CA THR A 326 -0.06 -27.05 8.25
C THR A 326 -1.05 -26.83 9.38
N SER A 327 -0.90 -27.54 10.50
CA SER A 327 -1.75 -27.35 11.68
C SER A 327 -1.53 -26.02 12.40
N ASP A 328 -0.60 -25.19 11.93
CA ASP A 328 -0.20 -23.90 12.53
C ASP A 328 0.00 -22.79 11.49
N SER A 329 -0.25 -23.03 10.19
CA SER A 329 -0.06 -21.99 9.18
C SER A 329 -0.83 -22.17 7.88
N ALA A 330 -1.21 -21.03 7.29
CA ALA A 330 -1.61 -20.91 5.89
C ALA A 330 -0.43 -20.30 5.12
N ALA A 331 0.13 -21.02 4.14
CA ALA A 331 1.35 -20.60 3.46
C ALA A 331 1.20 -20.62 1.94
N TRP A 332 1.81 -19.62 1.29
CA TRP A 332 1.93 -19.53 -0.15
C TRP A 332 3.41 -19.36 -0.51
N LEU A 333 3.88 -20.17 -1.45
CA LEU A 333 5.25 -20.15 -1.94
C LEU A 333 5.28 -20.05 -3.46
N VAL A 334 6.26 -19.34 -4.01
CA VAL A 334 6.42 -19.23 -5.45
C VAL A 334 6.65 -20.61 -6.09
N THR A 335 5.87 -20.94 -7.13
CA THR A 335 5.82 -22.29 -7.73
C THR A 335 7.09 -22.67 -8.50
N ALA A 336 7.77 -21.69 -9.08
CA ALA A 336 9.03 -21.87 -9.79
C ALA A 336 10.00 -20.78 -9.33
N GLY A 337 10.95 -21.12 -8.48
CA GLY A 337 12.00 -20.21 -8.04
C GLY A 337 12.90 -19.74 -9.21
N GLY A 338 13.78 -18.79 -8.91
CA GLY A 338 14.72 -18.21 -9.88
C GLY A 338 14.42 -16.74 -10.21
N ALA A 339 15.32 -16.09 -10.94
CA ALA A 339 15.32 -14.64 -11.12
C ALA A 339 14.03 -14.08 -11.75
N ASN A 340 13.40 -14.85 -12.63
CA ASN A 340 12.20 -14.43 -13.36
C ASN A 340 10.88 -14.96 -12.76
N ALA A 341 10.93 -15.52 -11.55
CA ALA A 341 9.77 -16.05 -10.83
C ALA A 341 8.72 -14.96 -10.56
N ASN A 342 7.44 -15.31 -10.43
CA ASN A 342 6.38 -14.36 -10.05
C ASN A 342 6.42 -13.98 -8.56
N VAL A 343 7.53 -13.41 -8.07
CA VAL A 343 7.63 -12.92 -6.70
C VAL A 343 6.95 -11.56 -6.54
N LEU A 344 6.53 -11.21 -5.33
CA LEU A 344 5.97 -9.90 -5.00
C LEU A 344 7.08 -8.85 -5.06
N ARG A 345 7.12 -8.10 -6.16
CA ARG A 345 8.13 -7.06 -6.44
C ARG A 345 7.62 -5.68 -6.05
N TRP A 346 8.52 -4.71 -6.05
CA TRP A 346 8.21 -3.31 -5.78
C TRP A 346 7.02 -2.80 -6.61
N SER A 347 6.28 -1.85 -6.06
CA SER A 347 5.03 -1.30 -6.60
C SER A 347 3.96 -2.35 -6.94
N THR A 348 3.96 -3.52 -6.31
CA THR A 348 2.92 -4.54 -6.54
C THR A 348 2.25 -4.98 -5.24
N GLY A 349 1.00 -5.40 -5.34
CA GLY A 349 0.21 -5.97 -4.24
C GLY A 349 -0.34 -7.35 -4.58
N PHE A 350 -0.07 -8.33 -3.74
CA PHE A 350 -0.63 -9.69 -3.86
C PHE A 350 -1.66 -9.91 -2.76
N SER A 351 -2.75 -10.60 -3.08
CA SER A 351 -3.84 -10.84 -2.14
C SER A 351 -3.99 -12.34 -1.88
N PHE A 352 -4.20 -12.68 -0.61
CA PHE A 352 -4.38 -14.05 -0.15
C PHE A 352 -5.60 -14.10 0.75
N TRP A 353 -6.36 -15.18 0.67
CA TRP A 353 -7.51 -15.39 1.53
C TRP A 353 -7.62 -16.85 1.92
N PHE A 354 -8.22 -17.10 3.08
CA PHE A 354 -8.42 -18.44 3.65
C PHE A 354 -9.45 -18.37 4.77
N ASP A 355 -9.95 -19.53 5.17
CA ASP A 355 -10.74 -19.69 6.39
C ASP A 355 -9.93 -20.44 7.44
N ALA A 356 -10.08 -20.06 8.72
CA ALA A 356 -9.50 -20.77 9.86
C ALA A 356 -10.55 -20.97 10.96
N ASP A 357 -10.44 -22.05 11.73
CA ASP A 357 -11.27 -22.29 12.92
C ASP A 357 -10.74 -21.60 14.19
N ASP A 358 -9.73 -20.73 14.04
CA ASP A 358 -9.18 -19.87 15.08
C ASP A 358 -9.12 -18.43 14.56
N PRO A 359 -9.74 -17.47 15.26
CA PRO A 359 -9.60 -16.07 14.92
C PRO A 359 -8.16 -15.55 15.09
N ASP A 360 -7.41 -16.08 16.04
CA ASP A 360 -6.25 -15.41 16.62
C ASP A 360 -4.96 -15.74 15.88
N MET A 361 -4.76 -15.04 14.76
CA MET A 361 -3.51 -15.08 14.01
C MET A 361 -2.34 -14.56 14.87
N LEU A 362 -1.29 -15.39 15.03
CA LEU A 362 -0.11 -15.09 15.85
C LEU A 362 0.91 -14.19 15.15
N GLY A 363 0.86 -14.11 13.82
CA GLY A 363 1.76 -13.26 13.02
C GLY A 363 1.86 -13.71 11.57
N THR A 364 2.78 -13.08 10.85
CA THR A 364 3.02 -13.35 9.42
C THR A 364 4.52 -13.40 9.15
N ASN A 365 5.00 -14.42 8.43
CA ASN A 365 6.38 -14.49 7.94
C ASN A 365 6.42 -14.25 6.43
N PHE A 366 7.46 -13.56 5.99
CA PHE A 366 7.78 -13.26 4.60
C PHE A 366 9.14 -13.90 4.26
N ASP A 367 9.16 -14.71 3.21
CA ASP A 367 10.40 -15.28 2.67
C ASP A 367 10.95 -14.33 1.60
N LEU A 368 12.16 -13.80 1.84
CA LEU A 368 12.83 -12.86 0.95
C LEU A 368 13.42 -13.59 -0.24
N HIS A 369 13.23 -13.05 -1.45
CA HIS A 369 13.53 -13.80 -2.66
C HIS A 369 15.03 -13.79 -3.04
N THR A 370 15.66 -12.63 -3.17
CA THR A 370 17.06 -12.56 -3.64
C THR A 370 18.08 -12.85 -2.55
N SER A 371 17.81 -12.44 -1.31
CA SER A 371 18.68 -12.69 -0.17
C SER A 371 18.50 -14.09 0.43
N GLY A 372 17.32 -14.70 0.24
CA GLY A 372 16.94 -15.99 0.84
C GLY A 372 16.72 -15.92 2.36
N GLY A 373 16.61 -14.72 2.94
CA GLY A 373 16.28 -14.51 4.35
C GLY A 373 14.78 -14.61 4.63
N SER A 374 14.40 -14.41 5.89
CA SER A 374 13.00 -14.25 6.28
C SER A 374 12.83 -13.10 7.27
N MET A 375 11.66 -12.47 7.23
CA MET A 375 11.25 -11.39 8.12
C MET A 375 9.81 -11.63 8.56
N GLY A 376 9.40 -11.09 9.70
CA GLY A 376 8.05 -11.32 10.22
C GLY A 376 7.40 -10.09 10.82
N LEU A 377 6.07 -10.11 10.81
CA LEU A 377 5.22 -9.21 11.56
C LEU A 377 4.57 -9.97 12.72
N PRO A 378 4.39 -9.33 13.88
CA PRO A 378 3.65 -9.93 14.98
C PRO A 378 2.17 -10.07 14.61
N ALA A 379 1.40 -10.73 15.48
CA ALA A 379 -0.06 -10.78 15.43
C ALA A 379 -0.63 -9.40 15.05
N PRO A 380 -1.56 -9.33 14.08
CA PRO A 380 -2.18 -8.06 13.77
C PRO A 380 -2.90 -7.51 15.00
N PRO A 381 -2.85 -6.20 15.22
CA PRO A 381 -3.47 -5.58 16.38
C PRO A 381 -4.99 -5.46 16.15
N PHE A 382 -5.67 -6.58 15.92
CA PHE A 382 -7.12 -6.59 15.85
C PHE A 382 -7.67 -6.02 17.17
N PRO A 383 -8.67 -5.13 17.11
CA PRO A 383 -9.35 -4.71 18.31
C PRO A 383 -9.87 -5.96 19.01
N VAL A 384 -9.46 -6.16 20.27
CA VAL A 384 -10.04 -7.22 21.09
C VAL A 384 -11.52 -6.86 21.23
N GLU A 385 -12.42 -7.79 20.93
CA GLU A 385 -13.84 -7.63 21.24
C GLU A 385 -13.99 -7.60 22.77
N ALA A 386 -13.79 -6.43 23.36
CA ALA A 386 -14.08 -6.19 24.75
C ALA A 386 -15.60 -6.01 24.86
N TRP A 387 -16.32 -7.12 25.02
CA TRP A 387 -17.73 -7.05 25.38
C TRP A 387 -17.85 -6.41 26.78
N GLU A 388 -18.10 -5.11 26.85
CA GLU A 388 -18.48 -4.47 28.12
C GLU A 388 -19.95 -4.78 28.42
N THR A 389 -20.18 -5.82 29.23
CA THR A 389 -21.53 -6.18 29.68
C THR A 389 -21.84 -5.46 30.99
N ASN A 390 -22.81 -4.53 30.98
CA ASN A 390 -23.37 -3.89 32.18
C ASN A 390 -22.37 -3.14 33.10
N SER A 391 -21.32 -2.52 32.54
CA SER A 391 -20.46 -1.61 33.31
C SER A 391 -21.11 -0.23 33.44
N PRO A 392 -21.37 0.30 34.66
CA PRO A 392 -21.85 1.68 34.83
C PRO A 392 -20.79 2.73 34.44
N ALA A 393 -19.56 2.31 34.13
CA ALA A 393 -18.49 3.13 33.56
C ALA A 393 -18.31 2.91 32.05
N ALA A 394 -19.13 2.07 31.41
CA ALA A 394 -19.14 1.92 29.96
C ALA A 394 -19.51 3.26 29.32
N HIS A 395 -18.54 3.87 28.66
CA HIS A 395 -18.74 5.04 27.82
C HIS A 395 -18.18 4.70 26.44
N LEU A 396 -18.94 5.07 25.41
CA LEU A 396 -18.49 5.03 24.03
C LEU A 396 -18.20 6.48 23.63
N ASP A 397 -16.94 6.90 23.67
CA ASP A 397 -16.54 8.17 23.09
C ASP A 397 -16.24 7.95 21.59
N ILE A 398 -17.16 8.39 20.73
CA ILE A 398 -16.94 8.43 19.28
C ILE A 398 -16.60 9.87 18.89
N ASP A 399 -15.57 10.46 19.49
CA ASP A 399 -15.03 11.76 19.07
C ASP A 399 -14.00 11.64 17.93
N GLY A 400 -13.59 10.41 17.59
CA GLY A 400 -12.61 10.13 16.55
C GLY A 400 -11.16 10.46 16.96
N ASN A 401 -10.89 10.61 18.25
CA ASN A 401 -9.57 10.94 18.78
C ASN A 401 -8.82 9.67 19.23
N SER A 402 -7.93 9.18 18.37
CA SER A 402 -7.10 7.98 18.62
C SER A 402 -6.12 8.09 19.81
N GLY A 403 -6.06 9.25 20.48
CA GLY A 403 -5.22 9.48 21.64
C GLY A 403 -5.81 8.98 22.97
N ASN A 404 -7.13 8.76 23.05
CA ASN A 404 -7.81 8.44 24.32
C ASN A 404 -8.66 7.17 24.32
N ASP A 405 -8.99 6.56 23.16
CA ASP A 405 -9.84 5.36 23.15
C ASP A 405 -9.41 4.26 22.16
N PRO A 406 -9.24 3.00 22.61
CA PRO A 406 -8.96 1.85 21.76
C PRO A 406 -10.22 1.08 21.32
N PHE A 407 -11.43 1.52 21.65
CA PHE A 407 -12.65 0.71 21.46
C PHE A 407 -13.40 1.02 20.16
N VAL A 408 -13.57 0.00 19.30
CA VAL A 408 -14.31 0.09 18.02
C VAL A 408 -15.33 -1.06 17.86
N GLY A 409 -15.73 -1.70 18.97
CA GLY A 409 -16.60 -2.88 18.96
C GLY A 409 -18.10 -2.58 19.12
N PRO A 410 -18.99 -3.55 18.83
CA PRO A 410 -20.41 -3.43 19.13
C PRO A 410 -20.67 -3.41 20.65
N ILE A 411 -21.64 -2.61 21.10
CA ILE A 411 -22.11 -2.59 22.50
C ILE A 411 -23.40 -3.41 22.60
N GLN A 412 -23.40 -4.41 23.48
CA GLN A 412 -24.61 -5.18 23.82
C GLN A 412 -25.15 -4.76 25.18
N LEU A 413 -26.40 -4.27 25.19
CA LEU A 413 -27.14 -3.97 26.40
C LEU A 413 -28.11 -5.13 26.71
N THR A 414 -27.87 -5.87 27.80
CA THR A 414 -28.84 -6.87 28.27
C THR A 414 -29.79 -6.24 29.28
N LEU A 415 -31.04 -6.06 28.87
CA LEU A 415 -32.07 -5.42 29.67
C LEU A 415 -33.04 -6.47 30.24
N PRO A 416 -33.11 -6.67 31.57
CA PRO A 416 -34.11 -7.53 32.20
C PRO A 416 -35.54 -7.14 31.80
N SER A 417 -36.36 -8.12 31.40
CA SER A 417 -37.76 -7.86 31.07
C SER A 417 -38.56 -7.40 32.30
N GLY A 418 -39.51 -6.49 32.09
CA GLY A 418 -40.39 -5.98 33.14
C GLY A 418 -39.85 -4.80 33.97
N MET A 419 -38.68 -4.24 33.62
CA MET A 419 -38.10 -3.06 34.26
C MET A 419 -37.94 -1.92 33.25
N ALA A 420 -37.97 -0.67 33.75
CA ALA A 420 -37.63 0.50 32.95
C ALA A 420 -36.11 0.67 32.92
N HIS A 421 -35.56 0.87 31.72
CA HIS A 421 -34.12 1.04 31.48
C HIS A 421 -33.87 2.36 30.75
N THR A 422 -32.69 2.95 30.95
CA THR A 422 -32.29 4.19 30.26
C THR A 422 -30.90 3.99 29.67
N ALA A 423 -30.80 4.15 28.34
CA ALA A 423 -29.53 4.21 27.62
C ALA A 423 -29.32 5.64 27.14
N ASN A 424 -28.23 6.27 27.59
CA ASN A 424 -27.87 7.62 27.16
C ASN A 424 -26.87 7.51 26.01
N ILE A 425 -27.20 8.07 24.85
CA ILE A 425 -26.32 8.12 23.68
C ILE A 425 -26.04 9.60 23.40
N GLY A 426 -24.75 9.96 23.41
CA GLY A 426 -24.28 11.30 23.03
C GLY A 426 -23.52 11.22 21.70
N GLY A 427 -23.62 12.27 20.89
CA GLY A 427 -22.88 12.38 19.64
C GLY A 427 -22.55 13.83 19.32
N THR A 428 -21.55 14.04 18.47
CA THR A 428 -21.13 15.37 18.03
C THR A 428 -22.17 15.96 17.07
N ALA A 429 -22.49 17.25 17.23
CA ALA A 429 -23.47 17.93 16.39
C ALA A 429 -23.10 17.82 14.90
N GLY A 430 -24.01 17.28 14.08
CA GLY A 430 -23.84 17.18 12.62
C GLY A 430 -23.40 15.80 12.10
N GLN A 431 -23.20 14.80 12.97
CA GLN A 431 -22.97 13.41 12.54
C GLN A 431 -24.22 12.56 12.68
N ALA A 432 -24.46 11.70 11.68
CA ALA A 432 -25.53 10.72 11.70
C ALA A 432 -24.99 9.40 12.26
N TYR A 433 -25.80 8.72 13.07
CA TYR A 433 -25.52 7.38 13.57
C TYR A 433 -26.80 6.53 13.47
N GLU A 434 -26.62 5.25 13.19
CA GLU A 434 -27.71 4.26 13.14
C GLU A 434 -27.65 3.38 14.39
N LEU A 435 -28.78 3.29 15.11
CA LEU A 435 -28.93 2.41 16.28
C LEU A 435 -29.79 1.22 15.90
N TYR A 436 -29.21 0.02 15.95
CA TYR A 436 -29.94 -1.22 15.76
C TYR A 436 -30.29 -1.85 17.11
N LEU A 437 -31.57 -1.91 17.44
CA LEU A 437 -32.08 -2.61 18.61
C LEU A 437 -32.67 -3.95 18.17
N THR A 438 -32.10 -5.04 18.64
CA THR A 438 -32.64 -6.38 18.44
C THR A 438 -33.13 -6.92 19.79
N SER A 439 -34.35 -7.44 19.82
CA SER A 439 -34.86 -8.22 20.96
C SER A 439 -34.70 -9.70 20.65
N VAL A 440 -34.02 -10.44 21.53
CA VAL A 440 -33.99 -11.91 21.52
C VAL A 440 -35.17 -12.47 22.28
#